data_AF-A0A942F601-F1
#
_entry.id   AF-A0A942F601-F1
#
_cell.length_a   1.000
_cell.length_b   1.000
_cell.length_c   1.000
_cell.angle_alpha   90.00
_cell.angle_beta   90.00
_cell.angle_gamma   90.00
#
_symmetry.space_group_name_H-M   'P 1'
#
loop_
_entity.id
_entity.type
_entity.pdbx_description
1 polymer ?
#
loop_
_entity_poly.entity_id
_entity_poly.type
_entity_poly.pdbx_seq_one_letter_code
_entity_poly.pdbx_strand_id
1 'polypeptide(L)'
;MATKKRVDSWVVTDDFWQRVEPLIPVRERATEKVYLRKPGAGRPPKPARQVFEAIVYVLRTGCQWKALPKERFGSASAVHKRFLEWEKAGFFEAIWKAGLAEYDQMQGIAWRWQSIDGAMFKAPLAQEAVGRNPTDRGKKRGSKRHLLVDGRGVPLSIIVTGANEHDVTQIEAVLESIVVKRKAPPLRRNNHLCADAGYRGKKAMTVILTHGYIAHVVDRSKEAEEQRRDPEKKARRWVVEVCHSWFNRFRKLLVRYEKLERSFLALNHLAAAIIAYRKVPLCVNIIYG
;
A
#
# COMPACT_ATOMS: atom_id res chain seq x y z
N MET A 1 -33.01 -1.39 -6.03
CA MET A 1 -31.62 -1.49 -5.52
C MET A 1 -30.84 -2.38 -6.47
N ALA A 2 -29.78 -1.88 -7.12
CA ALA A 2 -28.96 -2.71 -8.01
C ALA A 2 -28.26 -3.80 -7.20
N THR A 3 -28.50 -5.07 -7.52
CA THR A 3 -27.83 -6.22 -6.91
C THR A 3 -26.33 -6.14 -7.18
N LYS A 4 -25.52 -5.92 -6.14
CA LYS A 4 -24.06 -5.95 -6.24
C LYS A 4 -23.61 -7.34 -6.71
N LYS A 5 -23.19 -7.44 -7.98
CA LYS A 5 -22.65 -8.69 -8.54
C LYS A 5 -21.35 -9.03 -7.82
N ARG A 6 -21.32 -10.21 -7.18
CA ARG A 6 -20.14 -10.70 -6.46
C ARG A 6 -19.13 -11.22 -7.49
N VAL A 7 -17.95 -10.59 -7.54
CA VAL A 7 -16.82 -11.00 -8.38
C VAL A 7 -15.70 -11.54 -7.51
N ASP A 8 -14.84 -12.42 -8.06
CA ASP A 8 -13.70 -12.93 -7.30
C ASP A 8 -12.69 -11.83 -6.96
N SER A 9 -11.93 -12.07 -5.90
CA SER A 9 -10.97 -11.10 -5.36
C SER A 9 -9.80 -10.75 -6.27
N TRP A 10 -9.59 -11.52 -7.32
CA TRP A 10 -8.50 -11.33 -8.30
C TRP A 10 -9.01 -10.90 -9.66
N VAL A 11 -10.30 -10.62 -9.80
CA VAL A 11 -10.90 -10.11 -11.04
C VAL A 11 -10.80 -8.59 -11.05
N VAL A 12 -10.27 -8.04 -12.14
CA VAL A 12 -10.31 -6.60 -12.42
C VAL A 12 -11.62 -6.32 -13.15
N THR A 13 -12.52 -5.58 -12.50
CA THR A 13 -13.77 -5.13 -13.10
C THR A 13 -13.52 -4.06 -14.16
N ASP A 14 -14.46 -3.87 -15.08
CA ASP A 14 -14.35 -2.79 -16.09
C ASP A 14 -14.26 -1.41 -15.43
N ASP A 15 -15.05 -1.17 -14.37
CA ASP A 15 -15.00 0.07 -13.59
C ASP A 15 -13.62 0.33 -12.96
N PHE A 16 -12.97 -0.72 -12.46
CA PHE A 16 -11.60 -0.58 -11.94
C PHE A 16 -10.61 -0.35 -13.07
N TRP A 17 -10.78 -1.06 -14.19
CA TRP A 17 -9.92 -0.91 -15.36
C TRP A 17 -9.99 0.49 -15.94
N GLN A 18 -11.16 1.11 -16.06
CA GLN A 18 -11.35 2.47 -16.58
C GLN A 18 -10.58 3.53 -15.77
N ARG A 19 -10.39 3.32 -14.46
CA ARG A 19 -9.58 4.21 -13.61
C ARG A 19 -8.08 4.00 -13.79
N VAL A 20 -7.68 2.77 -14.09
CA VAL A 20 -6.28 2.35 -14.18
C VAL A 20 -5.70 2.59 -15.57
N GLU A 21 -6.48 2.35 -16.62
CA GLU A 21 -6.05 2.40 -18.01
C GLU A 21 -5.40 3.74 -18.41
N PRO A 22 -5.95 4.92 -18.04
CA PRO A 22 -5.34 6.20 -18.39
C PRO A 22 -3.98 6.43 -17.72
N LEU A 23 -3.69 5.72 -16.63
CA LEU A 23 -2.44 5.85 -15.88
C LEU A 23 -1.33 4.95 -16.43
N ILE A 24 -1.63 4.06 -17.38
CA ILE A 24 -0.66 3.12 -17.94
C ILE A 24 0.47 3.94 -18.62
N PRO A 25 1.74 3.71 -18.26
CA PRO A 25 2.85 4.42 -18.88
C PRO A 25 2.87 4.21 -20.40
N VAL A 26 2.77 5.31 -21.15
CA VAL A 26 2.88 5.29 -22.60
C VAL A 26 4.35 5.04 -22.97
N ARG A 27 4.58 4.06 -23.84
CA ARG A 27 5.93 3.81 -24.34
C ARG A 27 6.22 4.78 -25.46
N GLU A 28 6.90 5.86 -25.14
CA GLU A 28 7.43 6.77 -26.14
C GLU A 28 8.45 6.05 -27.02
N ARG A 29 8.23 6.13 -28.34
CA ARG A 29 9.20 5.73 -29.34
C ARG A 29 10.03 6.96 -29.65
N ALA A 30 11.36 6.82 -29.67
CA ALA A 30 12.23 7.90 -30.10
C ALA A 30 11.86 8.27 -31.54
N THR A 31 11.39 9.50 -31.75
CA THR A 31 10.95 10.03 -33.05
C THR A 31 12.06 9.98 -34.09
N GLU A 32 13.31 10.09 -33.64
CA GLU A 32 14.52 10.04 -34.47
C GLU A 32 14.92 8.61 -34.89
N LYS A 33 14.31 7.56 -34.32
CA LYS A 33 14.64 6.17 -34.66
C LYS A 33 13.62 5.58 -35.62
N VAL A 34 14.08 5.16 -36.79
CA VAL A 34 13.29 4.34 -37.72
C VAL A 34 13.22 2.92 -37.17
N TYR A 35 12.05 2.54 -36.65
CA TYR A 35 11.81 1.19 -36.13
C TYR A 35 11.51 0.21 -37.26
N LEU A 36 12.54 -0.34 -37.90
CA LEU A 36 12.39 -1.44 -38.85
C LEU A 36 12.17 -2.75 -38.11
N ARG A 37 11.03 -3.41 -38.37
CA ARG A 37 10.72 -4.72 -37.80
C ARG A 37 11.56 -5.77 -38.53
N LYS A 38 12.72 -6.13 -37.98
CA LYS A 38 13.55 -7.22 -38.55
C LYS A 38 12.76 -8.54 -38.59
N PRO A 39 12.94 -9.39 -39.61
CA PRO A 39 12.45 -10.77 -39.57
C PRO A 39 12.99 -11.45 -38.29
N GLY A 40 12.11 -12.05 -37.48
CA GLY A 40 12.46 -12.58 -36.15
C GLY A 40 12.44 -11.56 -35.00
N ALA A 41 12.04 -10.31 -35.25
CA ALA A 41 11.82 -9.33 -34.18
C ALA A 41 10.71 -9.79 -33.22
N GLY A 42 10.92 -9.54 -31.92
CA GLY A 42 10.14 -10.10 -30.83
C GLY A 42 8.61 -9.93 -30.94
N ARG A 43 7.89 -10.85 -30.28
CA ARG A 43 6.42 -10.87 -30.22
C ARG A 43 5.86 -9.52 -29.76
N PRO A 44 4.72 -9.05 -30.32
CA PRO A 44 4.09 -7.80 -29.87
C PRO A 44 3.87 -7.79 -28.34
N PRO A 45 3.93 -6.60 -27.71
CA PRO A 45 3.61 -6.46 -26.30
C PRO A 45 2.23 -7.05 -25.97
N LYS A 46 2.11 -7.64 -24.79
CA LYS A 46 0.81 -8.09 -24.27
C LYS A 46 -0.11 -6.89 -24.04
N PRO A 47 -1.44 -7.04 -24.24
CA PRO A 47 -2.40 -6.02 -23.86
C PRO A 47 -2.23 -5.58 -22.40
N ALA A 48 -2.31 -4.27 -22.15
CA ALA A 48 -2.08 -3.70 -20.82
C ALA A 48 -3.03 -4.31 -19.77
N ARG A 49 -4.31 -4.45 -20.11
CA ARG A 49 -5.31 -5.09 -19.24
C ARG A 49 -4.92 -6.50 -18.82
N GLN A 50 -4.49 -7.33 -19.77
CA GLN A 50 -4.06 -8.71 -19.49
C GLN A 50 -2.87 -8.75 -18.52
N VAL A 51 -1.91 -7.83 -18.67
CA VAL A 51 -0.77 -7.72 -17.75
C VAL A 51 -1.22 -7.26 -16.37
N PHE A 52 -2.07 -6.23 -16.30
CA PHE A 52 -2.57 -5.70 -15.03
C PHE A 52 -3.39 -6.75 -14.27
N GLU A 53 -4.28 -7.48 -14.95
CA GLU A 53 -5.02 -8.60 -14.38
C GLU A 53 -4.09 -9.70 -13.85
N ALA A 54 -3.01 -10.02 -14.56
CA ALA A 54 -2.02 -10.98 -14.09
C ALA A 54 -1.31 -10.51 -12.81
N ILE A 55 -0.98 -9.22 -12.71
CA ILE A 55 -0.35 -8.62 -11.52
C ILE A 55 -1.32 -8.65 -10.34
N VAL A 56 -2.60 -8.26 -10.54
CA VAL A 56 -3.64 -8.36 -9.50
C VAL A 56 -3.85 -9.80 -9.07
N TYR A 57 -3.84 -10.76 -10.00
CA TYR A 57 -3.93 -12.18 -9.69
C TYR A 57 -2.78 -12.65 -8.80
N VAL A 58 -1.53 -12.31 -9.13
CA VAL A 58 -0.35 -12.61 -8.28
C VAL A 58 -0.49 -11.97 -6.91
N LEU A 59 -0.85 -10.69 -6.85
CA LEU A 59 -0.99 -9.93 -5.61
C LEU A 59 -2.01 -10.58 -4.66
N ARG A 60 -3.16 -11.01 -5.21
CA ARG A 60 -4.29 -11.55 -4.45
C ARG A 60 -4.09 -13.01 -4.04
N THR A 61 -3.67 -13.86 -4.98
CA THR A 61 -3.50 -15.30 -4.73
C THR A 61 -2.20 -15.61 -3.99
N GLY A 62 -1.18 -14.78 -4.13
CA GLY A 62 0.16 -15.01 -3.60
C GLY A 62 0.96 -16.04 -4.38
N CYS A 63 0.48 -16.47 -5.57
CA CYS A 63 1.23 -17.41 -6.39
C CYS A 63 2.60 -16.84 -6.79
N GLN A 64 3.56 -17.72 -7.05
CA GLN A 64 4.83 -17.29 -7.62
C GLN A 64 4.60 -16.74 -9.03
N TRP A 65 5.44 -15.79 -9.46
CA TRP A 65 5.35 -15.23 -10.83
C TRP A 65 5.38 -16.32 -11.89
N LYS A 66 6.27 -17.33 -11.74
CA LYS A 66 6.39 -18.47 -12.66
C LYS A 66 5.20 -19.44 -12.63
N ALA A 67 4.36 -19.39 -11.60
CA ALA A 67 3.17 -20.20 -11.45
C ALA A 67 1.90 -19.52 -11.99
N LEU A 68 2.04 -18.36 -12.65
CA LEU A 68 0.93 -17.71 -13.35
C LEU A 68 0.34 -18.65 -14.41
N PRO A 69 -1.00 -18.84 -14.46
CA PRO A 69 -1.66 -19.65 -15.48
C PRO A 69 -1.32 -19.17 -16.90
N LYS A 70 -0.60 -20.01 -17.66
CA LYS A 70 -0.06 -19.64 -18.97
C LYS A 70 -1.18 -19.51 -20.02
N GLU A 71 -2.23 -20.30 -19.86
CA GLU A 71 -3.40 -20.34 -20.74
C GLU A 71 -4.14 -18.99 -20.71
N ARG A 72 -4.19 -18.35 -19.54
CA ARG A 72 -4.87 -17.06 -19.34
C ARG A 72 -3.94 -15.86 -19.54
N PHE A 73 -2.76 -15.88 -18.94
CA PHE A 73 -1.87 -14.70 -18.88
C PHE A 73 -0.67 -14.79 -19.82
N GLY A 74 -0.41 -15.95 -20.42
CA GLY A 74 0.75 -16.22 -21.26
C GLY A 74 2.06 -16.23 -20.48
N SER A 75 3.14 -15.75 -21.10
CA SER A 75 4.48 -15.80 -20.49
C SER A 75 4.57 -14.98 -19.20
N ALA A 76 4.77 -15.66 -18.08
CA ALA A 76 5.07 -15.08 -16.78
C ALA A 76 6.26 -14.10 -16.82
N SER A 77 7.31 -14.43 -17.57
CA SER A 77 8.49 -13.57 -17.72
C SER A 77 8.13 -12.24 -18.41
N ALA A 78 7.23 -12.27 -19.39
CA ALA A 78 6.75 -11.06 -20.06
C ALA A 78 5.90 -10.18 -19.13
N VAL A 79 5.02 -10.80 -18.32
CA VAL A 79 4.24 -10.10 -17.29
C VAL A 79 5.15 -9.46 -16.25
N HIS A 80 6.09 -10.22 -15.69
CA HIS A 80 7.01 -9.72 -14.67
C HIS A 80 7.94 -8.62 -15.22
N LYS A 81 8.42 -8.76 -16.46
CA LYS A 81 9.19 -7.69 -17.12
C LYS A 81 8.37 -6.40 -17.20
N ARG A 82 7.10 -6.48 -17.60
CA ARG A 82 6.21 -5.32 -17.69
C ARG A 82 5.90 -4.72 -16.31
N PHE A 83 5.71 -5.56 -15.30
CA PHE A 83 5.57 -5.12 -13.91
C PHE A 83 6.76 -4.25 -13.47
N LEU A 84 7.99 -4.67 -13.75
CA LEU A 84 9.19 -3.89 -13.42
C LEU A 84 9.31 -2.60 -14.25
N GLU A 85 8.91 -2.62 -15.53
CA GLU A 85 8.86 -1.41 -16.36
C GLU A 85 7.88 -0.38 -15.81
N TRP A 86 6.68 -0.83 -15.40
CA TRP A 86 5.65 0.04 -14.81
C TRP A 86 6.03 0.52 -13.40
N GLU A 87 6.67 -0.33 -12.61
CA GLU A 87 7.22 0.04 -11.31
C GLU A 87 8.21 1.20 -11.44
N LYS A 88 9.19 1.08 -12.34
CA LYS A 88 10.16 2.15 -12.62
C LYS A 88 9.51 3.45 -13.12
N ALA A 89 8.39 3.35 -13.83
CA ALA A 89 7.64 4.50 -14.32
C ALA A 89 6.70 5.12 -13.25
N GLY A 90 6.70 4.63 -12.00
CA GLY A 90 5.86 5.16 -10.93
C GLY A 90 4.37 4.79 -11.04
N PHE A 91 4.01 3.85 -11.91
CA PHE A 91 2.63 3.51 -12.23
C PHE A 91 1.80 3.14 -10.98
N PHE A 92 2.33 2.30 -10.10
CA PHE A 92 1.57 1.81 -8.95
C PHE A 92 1.33 2.90 -7.89
N GLU A 93 2.29 3.80 -7.73
CA GLU A 93 2.10 5.00 -6.88
C GLU A 93 1.07 5.94 -7.50
N ALA A 94 1.08 6.12 -8.83
CA ALA A 94 0.08 6.92 -9.53
C ALA A 94 -1.35 6.38 -9.35
N ILE A 95 -1.55 5.06 -9.43
CA ILE A 95 -2.85 4.42 -9.17
C ILE A 95 -3.30 4.68 -7.72
N TRP A 96 -2.38 4.62 -6.75
CA TRP A 96 -2.69 4.91 -5.36
C TRP A 96 -3.04 6.38 -5.12
N LYS A 97 -2.28 7.32 -5.70
CA LYS A 97 -2.62 8.76 -5.69
C LYS A 97 -4.01 9.02 -6.25
N ALA A 98 -4.33 8.42 -7.40
CA ALA A 98 -5.64 8.54 -8.02
C ALA A 98 -6.76 8.00 -7.12
N GLY A 99 -6.54 6.83 -6.49
CA GLY A 99 -7.52 6.27 -5.56
C GLY A 99 -7.74 7.11 -4.30
N LEU A 100 -6.67 7.71 -3.77
CA LEU A 100 -6.79 8.67 -2.67
C LEU A 100 -7.48 9.96 -3.09
N ALA A 101 -7.24 10.46 -4.30
CA ALA A 101 -7.91 11.65 -4.82
C ALA A 101 -9.42 11.41 -5.00
N GLU A 102 -9.83 10.27 -5.55
CA GLU A 102 -11.25 9.90 -5.68
C GLU A 102 -11.90 9.72 -4.30
N TYR A 103 -11.20 9.06 -3.36
CA TYR A 103 -11.68 8.93 -1.98
C TYR A 103 -11.84 10.30 -1.29
N ASP A 104 -10.87 11.21 -1.45
CA ASP A 104 -10.96 12.57 -0.90
C ASP A 104 -12.13 13.35 -1.51
N GLN A 105 -12.35 13.25 -2.81
CA GLN A 105 -13.47 13.91 -3.49
C GLN A 105 -14.82 13.36 -3.03
N MET A 106 -14.95 12.03 -2.88
CA MET A 106 -16.24 11.38 -2.63
C MET A 106 -16.60 11.28 -1.15
N GLN A 107 -15.60 11.19 -0.26
CA GLN A 107 -15.80 10.93 1.18
C GLN A 107 -15.05 11.91 2.09
N GLY A 108 -14.04 12.62 1.55
CA GLY A 108 -13.09 13.43 2.31
C GLY A 108 -12.15 12.58 3.14
N ILE A 109 -10.83 12.74 2.97
CA ILE A 109 -9.86 12.05 3.83
C ILE A 109 -10.06 12.51 5.28
N ALA A 110 -10.13 11.56 6.22
CA ALA A 110 -10.31 11.84 7.64
C ALA A 110 -9.00 12.31 8.30
N TRP A 111 -8.51 13.50 7.92
CA TRP A 111 -7.25 14.08 8.37
C TRP A 111 -7.16 14.33 9.88
N ARG A 112 -8.30 14.56 10.55
CA ARG A 112 -8.35 14.96 11.96
C ARG A 112 -7.73 13.91 12.89
N TRP A 113 -7.92 12.62 12.60
CA TRP A 113 -7.36 11.53 13.39
C TRP A 113 -6.63 10.60 12.46
N GLN A 114 -5.34 10.45 12.65
CA GLN A 114 -4.49 9.54 11.89
C GLN A 114 -3.82 8.56 12.84
N SER A 115 -3.51 7.37 12.34
CA SER A 115 -2.84 6.33 13.13
C SER A 115 -1.63 5.80 12.41
N ILE A 116 -0.55 5.59 13.15
CA ILE A 116 0.73 5.06 12.64
C ILE A 116 1.09 3.77 13.36
N ASP A 117 1.50 2.76 12.61
CA ASP A 117 2.04 1.51 13.14
C ASP A 117 2.93 0.79 12.10
N GLY A 118 3.74 -0.14 12.58
CA GLY A 118 4.63 -0.98 11.79
C GLY A 118 4.27 -2.46 11.90
N ALA A 119 4.25 -3.17 10.77
CA ALA A 119 4.05 -4.61 10.72
C ALA A 119 5.29 -5.34 10.16
N MET A 120 5.78 -6.33 10.92
CA MET A 120 6.91 -7.18 10.50
C MET A 120 6.43 -8.39 9.69
N PHE A 121 7.23 -8.81 8.71
CA PHE A 121 6.98 -10.01 7.92
C PHE A 121 8.29 -10.69 7.51
N LYS A 122 8.18 -11.98 7.18
CA LYS A 122 9.31 -12.78 6.71
C LYS A 122 9.76 -12.29 5.34
N ALA A 123 11.08 -12.24 5.13
CA ALA A 123 11.66 -11.78 3.87
C ALA A 123 12.80 -12.71 3.42
N PRO A 124 12.52 -13.99 3.11
CA PRO A 124 13.55 -15.01 2.90
C PRO A 124 14.47 -14.74 1.70
N LEU A 125 13.95 -14.06 0.66
CA LEU A 125 14.69 -13.78 -0.59
C LEU A 125 15.05 -12.30 -0.76
N ALA A 126 14.60 -11.43 0.14
CA ALA A 126 14.81 -9.98 0.03
C ALA A 126 16.30 -9.65 0.18
N GLN A 127 16.81 -8.80 -0.71
CA GLN A 127 18.20 -8.33 -0.72
C GLN A 127 18.34 -6.92 -0.14
N GLU A 128 17.29 -6.10 -0.25
CA GLU A 128 17.22 -4.70 0.21
C GLU A 128 16.17 -4.54 1.32
N ALA A 129 16.31 -3.53 2.18
CA ALA A 129 15.39 -3.27 3.29
C ALA A 129 15.06 -4.54 4.10
N VAL A 130 16.10 -5.27 4.50
CA VAL A 130 16.00 -6.56 5.19
C VAL A 130 16.97 -6.60 6.36
N GLY A 131 16.56 -7.19 7.47
CA GLY A 131 17.41 -7.36 8.64
C GLY A 131 16.98 -8.51 9.53
N ARG A 132 17.74 -8.76 10.60
CA ARG A 132 17.41 -9.80 11.58
C ARG A 132 16.10 -9.46 12.27
N ASN A 133 15.22 -10.45 12.42
CA ASN A 133 14.02 -10.26 13.23
C ASN A 133 14.38 -10.35 14.72
N PRO A 134 14.22 -9.28 15.51
CA PRO A 134 14.56 -9.29 16.93
C PRO A 134 13.66 -10.20 17.76
N THR A 135 12.42 -10.47 17.30
CA THR A 135 11.41 -11.24 18.04
C THR A 135 11.39 -12.73 17.66
N ASP A 136 12.00 -13.10 16.54
CA ASP A 136 11.98 -14.47 16.02
C ASP A 136 13.40 -14.94 15.69
N ARG A 137 14.09 -15.48 16.72
CA ARG A 137 15.50 -15.91 16.63
C ARG A 137 15.75 -17.00 15.59
N GLY A 138 14.71 -17.75 15.18
CA GLY A 138 14.81 -18.78 14.14
C GLY A 138 14.77 -18.22 12.71
N LYS A 139 14.28 -16.99 12.51
CA LYS A 139 14.10 -16.38 11.19
C LYS A 139 15.08 -15.23 10.99
N LYS A 140 16.18 -15.52 10.30
CA LYS A 140 17.30 -14.59 10.12
C LYS A 140 16.99 -13.34 9.28
N ARG A 141 15.91 -13.33 8.48
CA ARG A 141 15.60 -12.25 7.51
C ARG A 141 14.14 -11.83 7.55
N GLY A 142 13.90 -10.57 7.89
CA GLY A 142 12.59 -9.94 7.87
C GLY A 142 12.66 -8.51 7.37
N SER A 143 11.50 -8.02 6.96
CA SER A 143 11.27 -6.61 6.65
C SER A 143 10.11 -6.11 7.49
N LYS A 144 9.99 -4.80 7.57
CA LYS A 144 8.88 -4.13 8.25
C LYS A 144 8.24 -3.12 7.31
N ARG A 145 6.92 -3.04 7.35
CA ARG A 145 6.13 -2.05 6.62
C ARG A 145 5.53 -1.10 7.64
N HIS A 146 5.85 0.18 7.51
CA HIS A 146 5.28 1.24 8.33
C HIS A 146 4.18 1.92 7.55
N LEU A 147 3.04 2.15 8.20
CA LEU A 147 1.85 2.74 7.60
C LEU A 147 1.41 3.96 8.39
N LEU A 148 1.03 5.03 7.68
CA LEU A 148 0.12 6.04 8.20
C LEU A 148 -1.25 5.84 7.56
N VAL A 149 -2.31 5.89 8.36
CA VAL A 149 -3.69 5.79 7.86
C VAL A 149 -4.55 6.95 8.33
N ASP A 150 -5.56 7.28 7.53
CA ASP A 150 -6.60 8.23 7.93
C ASP A 150 -7.52 7.63 9.02
N GLY A 151 -8.43 8.45 9.55
CA GLY A 151 -9.34 8.04 10.61
C GLY A 151 -10.34 6.94 10.23
N ARG A 152 -10.36 6.48 8.97
CA ARG A 152 -11.19 5.39 8.45
C ARG A 152 -10.37 4.19 7.96
N GLY A 153 -9.06 4.21 8.17
CA GLY A 153 -8.11 3.14 7.85
C GLY A 153 -7.54 3.20 6.45
N VAL A 154 -7.78 4.25 5.67
CA VAL A 154 -7.22 4.39 4.32
C VAL A 154 -5.72 4.72 4.41
N PRO A 155 -4.83 3.95 3.77
CA PRO A 155 -3.39 4.19 3.82
C PRO A 155 -3.04 5.50 3.11
N LEU A 156 -2.31 6.37 3.81
CA LEU A 156 -1.84 7.69 3.35
C LEU A 156 -0.34 7.69 3.04
N SER A 157 0.44 6.87 3.74
CA SER A 157 1.87 6.68 3.49
C SER A 157 2.30 5.24 3.78
N ILE A 158 3.34 4.78 3.08
CA ILE A 158 3.91 3.43 3.20
C ILE A 158 5.42 3.55 3.01
N ILE A 159 6.19 3.03 3.95
CA ILE A 159 7.62 2.77 3.76
C ILE A 159 7.96 1.34 4.19
N VAL A 160 9.08 0.81 3.70
CA VAL A 160 9.56 -0.53 4.04
C VAL A 160 11.00 -0.45 4.52
N THR A 161 11.29 -1.08 5.65
CA THR A 161 12.62 -1.11 6.26
C THR A 161 13.03 -2.53 6.62
N GLY A 162 14.28 -2.73 7.07
CA GLY A 162 14.70 -3.97 7.71
C GLY A 162 13.93 -4.23 9.01
N ALA A 163 13.78 -5.50 9.40
CA ALA A 163 13.06 -5.87 10.64
C ALA A 163 13.77 -5.42 11.94
N ASN A 164 15.07 -5.13 11.87
CA ASN A 164 15.87 -4.59 12.97
C ASN A 164 15.65 -3.09 13.19
N GLU A 165 15.04 -2.38 12.23
CA GLU A 165 14.78 -0.94 12.36
C GLU A 165 13.64 -0.68 13.34
N HIS A 166 13.87 0.25 14.26
CA HIS A 166 12.89 0.63 15.28
C HIS A 166 11.83 1.56 14.68
N ASP A 167 10.55 1.30 14.98
CA ASP A 167 9.43 2.07 14.42
C ASP A 167 9.50 3.57 14.75
N VAL A 168 10.01 3.86 15.94
CA VAL A 168 10.23 5.20 16.49
C VAL A 168 11.17 6.04 15.62
N THR A 169 12.19 5.43 15.01
CA THR A 169 13.16 6.16 14.18
C THR A 169 12.64 6.42 12.78
N GLN A 170 11.56 5.75 12.38
CA GLN A 170 11.01 5.82 11.03
C GLN A 170 9.81 6.78 10.92
N ILE A 171 9.36 7.38 12.04
CA ILE A 171 8.18 8.25 12.07
C ILE A 171 8.29 9.43 11.11
N GLU A 172 9.45 10.08 11.02
CA GLU A 172 9.68 11.21 10.12
C GLU A 172 9.51 10.78 8.66
N ALA A 173 10.20 9.72 8.25
CA ALA A 173 10.08 9.15 6.91
C ALA A 173 8.63 8.72 6.56
N VAL A 174 7.87 8.21 7.53
CA VAL A 174 6.45 7.88 7.35
C VAL A 174 5.60 9.14 7.12
N LEU A 175 5.85 10.22 7.86
CA LEU A 175 5.09 11.47 7.73
C LEU A 175 5.48 12.27 6.47
N GLU A 176 6.72 12.15 6.00
CA GLU A 176 7.21 12.77 4.76
C GLU A 176 6.73 12.04 3.50
N SER A 177 6.49 10.72 3.60
CA SER A 177 6.02 9.88 2.49
C SER A 177 4.50 9.92 2.27
N ILE A 178 3.79 10.89 2.85
CA ILE A 178 2.36 11.08 2.59
C ILE A 178 2.14 11.36 1.11
N VAL A 179 1.35 10.50 0.48
CA VAL A 179 1.24 10.40 -0.98
C VAL A 179 0.37 11.49 -1.60
N VAL A 180 -0.58 12.03 -0.82
CA VAL A 180 -1.44 13.15 -1.24
C VAL A 180 -1.34 14.30 -0.26
N LYS A 181 -1.15 15.51 -0.78
CA LYS A 181 -1.15 16.72 0.04
C LYS A 181 -2.58 17.17 0.30
N ARG A 182 -2.83 17.65 1.52
CA ARG A 182 -4.08 18.29 1.87
C ARG A 182 -4.21 19.62 1.12
N LYS A 183 -5.28 19.81 0.35
CA LYS A 183 -5.51 21.04 -0.44
C LYS A 183 -5.59 22.30 0.43
N ALA A 184 -6.27 22.20 1.57
CA ALA A 184 -6.43 23.30 2.53
C ALA A 184 -6.09 22.81 3.95
N PRO A 185 -4.81 22.88 4.36
CA PRO A 185 -4.42 22.57 5.73
C PRO A 185 -4.98 23.65 6.68
N PRO A 186 -5.55 23.26 7.83
CA PRO A 186 -6.11 24.19 8.79
C PRO A 186 -4.99 24.98 9.46
N LEU A 187 -5.23 26.28 9.66
CA LEU A 187 -4.30 27.21 10.32
C LEU A 187 -3.95 26.78 11.74
N ARG A 188 -4.86 26.08 12.43
CA ARG A 188 -4.65 25.55 13.78
C ARG A 188 -4.32 24.07 13.74
N ARG A 189 -3.41 23.68 14.64
CA ARG A 189 -3.06 22.30 14.92
C ARG A 189 -4.28 21.54 15.48
N ASN A 190 -4.99 20.84 14.60
CA ASN A 190 -6.18 20.05 14.92
C ASN A 190 -6.09 18.61 14.40
N ASN A 191 -4.92 18.20 13.89
CA ASN A 191 -4.66 16.83 13.49
C ASN A 191 -4.08 16.08 14.68
N HIS A 192 -4.60 14.89 14.94
CA HIS A 192 -4.19 14.02 16.02
C HIS A 192 -3.50 12.79 15.44
N LEU A 193 -2.35 12.42 16.00
CA LEU A 193 -1.63 11.20 15.62
C LEU A 193 -1.65 10.20 16.75
N CYS A 194 -2.31 9.07 16.53
CA CYS A 194 -2.30 7.92 17.43
C CYS A 194 -1.12 6.99 17.07
N ALA A 195 -0.28 6.68 18.06
CA ALA A 195 0.86 5.78 17.89
C ALA A 195 1.02 4.89 19.13
N ASP A 196 1.70 3.75 19.00
CA ASP A 196 1.99 2.86 20.14
C ASP A 196 2.93 3.55 21.16
N ALA A 197 2.90 3.09 22.41
CA ALA A 197 3.72 3.55 23.52
C ALA A 197 5.23 3.57 23.21
N GLY A 198 5.70 2.75 22.26
CA GLY A 198 7.07 2.81 21.76
C GLY A 198 7.47 4.21 21.27
N TYR A 199 6.54 5.02 20.76
CA TYR A 199 6.79 6.36 20.22
C TYR A 199 6.90 7.47 21.28
N ARG A 200 6.96 7.15 22.58
CA ARG A 200 7.01 8.15 23.68
C ARG A 200 8.31 8.96 23.77
N GLY A 201 9.37 8.56 23.07
CA GLY A 201 10.68 9.21 23.16
C GLY A 201 10.66 10.68 22.70
N LYS A 202 11.52 11.52 23.31
CA LYS A 202 11.62 12.96 23.00
C LYS A 202 11.76 13.26 21.51
N LYS A 203 12.60 12.49 20.81
CA LYS A 203 12.81 12.64 19.35
C LYS A 203 11.53 12.41 18.55
N ALA A 204 10.84 11.29 18.78
CA ALA A 204 9.58 10.99 18.10
C ALA A 204 8.51 12.03 18.42
N MET A 205 8.39 12.44 19.70
CA MET A 205 7.48 13.52 20.06
C MET A 205 7.78 14.80 19.28
N THR A 206 9.04 15.26 19.25
CA THR A 206 9.44 16.44 18.48
C THR A 206 9.00 16.35 17.02
N VAL A 207 9.26 15.21 16.35
CA VAL A 207 8.83 15.02 14.95
C VAL A 207 7.32 15.15 14.83
N ILE A 208 6.54 14.50 15.69
CA ILE A 208 5.07 14.59 15.67
C ILE A 208 4.60 16.05 15.82
N LEU A 209 5.18 16.80 16.78
CA LEU A 209 4.83 18.20 17.01
C LEU A 209 5.17 19.07 15.79
N THR A 210 6.38 18.92 15.22
CA THR A 210 6.89 19.71 14.08
C THR A 210 6.09 19.47 12.80
N HIS A 211 5.62 18.25 12.58
CA HIS A 211 4.71 17.92 11.48
C HIS A 211 3.24 18.37 11.73
N GLY A 212 2.98 19.11 12.81
CA GLY A 212 1.67 19.71 13.08
C GLY A 212 0.64 18.73 13.64
N TYR A 213 1.06 17.69 14.35
CA TYR A 213 0.16 16.69 14.96
C TYR A 213 0.12 16.77 16.47
N ILE A 214 -1.07 16.78 17.08
CA ILE A 214 -1.27 16.49 18.51
C ILE A 214 -0.97 15.01 18.74
N ALA A 215 0.00 14.71 19.59
CA ALA A 215 0.43 13.34 19.83
C ALA A 215 -0.49 12.63 20.82
N HIS A 216 -0.98 11.45 20.43
CA HIS A 216 -1.77 10.55 21.26
C HIS A 216 -0.99 9.24 21.40
N VAL A 217 -0.01 9.25 22.31
CA VAL A 217 0.88 8.11 22.58
C VAL A 217 0.61 7.63 24.01
N VAL A 218 -0.40 6.78 24.15
CA VAL A 218 -0.91 6.30 25.44
C VAL A 218 -0.46 4.85 25.67
N ASP A 219 -0.31 4.45 26.93
CA ASP A 219 0.07 3.10 27.30
C ASP A 219 -1.17 2.22 27.31
N ARG A 220 -1.06 0.94 26.92
CA ARG A 220 -2.20 0.02 26.88
C ARG A 220 -2.91 -0.08 28.23
N SER A 221 -2.18 0.01 29.34
CA SER A 221 -2.75 0.00 30.68
C SER A 221 -3.65 1.21 30.95
N LYS A 222 -3.18 2.41 30.58
CA LYS A 222 -3.93 3.66 30.70
C LYS A 222 -5.10 3.73 29.73
N GLU A 223 -4.94 3.22 28.50
CA GLU A 223 -6.05 3.10 27.54
C GLU A 223 -7.15 2.18 28.08
N ALA A 224 -6.78 1.04 28.67
CA ALA A 224 -7.74 0.12 29.27
C ALA A 224 -8.46 0.73 30.49
N GLU A 225 -7.75 1.52 31.29
CA GLU A 225 -8.35 2.25 32.41
C GLU A 225 -9.32 3.34 31.93
N GLU A 226 -8.94 4.13 30.92
CA GLU A 226 -9.82 5.13 30.31
C GLU A 226 -11.07 4.48 29.72
N GLN A 227 -10.93 3.32 29.06
CA GLN A 227 -12.06 2.60 28.49
C GLN A 227 -12.98 1.97 29.56
N ARG A 228 -12.44 1.60 30.74
CA ARG A 228 -13.28 1.20 31.88
C ARG A 228 -14.07 2.37 32.45
N ARG A 229 -13.49 3.57 32.46
CA ARG A 229 -14.13 4.80 32.94
C ARG A 229 -15.17 5.35 31.95
N ASP A 230 -14.89 5.23 30.66
CA ASP A 230 -15.78 5.64 29.57
C ASP A 230 -15.82 4.53 28.49
N PRO A 231 -16.79 3.59 28.59
CA PRO A 231 -16.91 2.48 27.65
C PRO A 231 -17.18 2.89 26.20
N GLU A 232 -17.70 4.10 25.96
CA GLU A 232 -17.96 4.61 24.61
C GLU A 232 -16.68 5.16 23.95
N LYS A 233 -15.69 5.53 24.76
CA LYS A 233 -14.39 6.02 24.28
C LYS A 233 -13.56 4.88 23.70
N LYS A 234 -13.57 4.79 22.36
CA LYS A 234 -12.68 3.87 21.62
C LYS A 234 -11.35 4.56 21.34
N ALA A 235 -10.25 3.92 21.78
CA ALA A 235 -8.91 4.26 21.29
C ALA A 235 -8.92 4.21 19.75
N ARG A 236 -8.15 5.07 19.08
CA ARG A 236 -8.15 5.14 17.61
C ARG A 236 -6.99 4.39 16.96
N ARG A 237 -6.05 3.88 17.76
CA ARG A 237 -4.88 3.10 17.31
C ARG A 237 -5.26 1.85 16.53
N TRP A 238 -6.36 1.16 16.86
CA TRP A 238 -6.79 -0.06 16.14
C TRP A 238 -7.09 0.17 14.65
N VAL A 239 -7.28 1.43 14.21
CA VAL A 239 -7.57 1.76 12.82
C VAL A 239 -6.43 1.36 11.88
N VAL A 240 -5.17 1.56 12.30
CA VAL A 240 -4.01 1.10 11.50
C VAL A 240 -3.83 -0.41 11.57
N GLU A 241 -4.14 -1.04 12.70
CA GLU A 241 -4.14 -2.51 12.84
C GLU A 241 -5.15 -3.16 11.86
N VAL A 242 -6.32 -2.53 11.69
CA VAL A 242 -7.32 -2.98 10.69
C VAL A 242 -6.84 -2.78 9.27
N CYS A 243 -6.14 -1.69 8.97
CA CYS A 243 -5.51 -1.51 7.66
C CYS A 243 -4.47 -2.61 7.39
N HIS A 244 -3.63 -2.96 8.37
CA HIS A 244 -2.73 -4.12 8.27
C HIS A 244 -3.48 -5.42 7.99
N SER A 245 -4.63 -5.64 8.64
CA SER A 245 -5.50 -6.79 8.35
C SER A 245 -6.04 -6.79 6.91
N TRP A 246 -6.35 -5.64 6.32
CA TRP A 246 -6.70 -5.56 4.90
C TRP A 246 -5.51 -5.88 3.99
N PHE A 247 -4.31 -5.41 4.31
CA PHE A 247 -3.09 -5.80 3.59
C PHE A 247 -2.84 -7.31 3.65
N ASN A 248 -3.17 -7.97 4.76
CA ASN A 248 -3.02 -9.43 4.91
C ASN A 248 -3.93 -10.23 3.96
N ARG A 249 -5.00 -9.61 3.41
CA ARG A 249 -5.85 -10.23 2.39
C ARG A 249 -5.18 -10.31 1.01
N PHE A 250 -4.06 -9.63 0.81
CA PHE A 250 -3.22 -9.76 -0.39
C PHE A 250 -2.11 -10.75 -0.08
N ARG A 251 -2.36 -12.04 -0.38
CA ARG A 251 -1.49 -13.14 0.07
C ARG A 251 -0.03 -12.97 -0.33
N LYS A 252 0.22 -12.29 -1.45
CA LYS A 252 1.58 -11.97 -1.93
C LYS A 252 2.40 -11.10 -0.97
N LEU A 253 1.73 -10.35 -0.08
CA LEU A 253 2.37 -9.43 0.88
C LEU A 253 2.60 -10.04 2.27
N LEU A 254 2.05 -11.24 2.56
CA LEU A 254 2.25 -11.90 3.86
C LEU A 254 3.70 -12.33 4.11
N VAL A 255 4.38 -12.73 3.03
CA VAL A 255 5.81 -13.06 3.02
C VAL A 255 6.44 -12.36 1.83
N ARG A 256 7.47 -11.56 2.09
CA ARG A 256 8.21 -10.86 1.04
C ARG A 256 9.16 -11.81 0.33
N TYR A 257 8.73 -12.26 -0.85
CA TYR A 257 9.60 -13.00 -1.79
C TYR A 257 10.28 -12.09 -2.82
N GLU A 258 9.84 -10.83 -2.93
CA GLU A 258 10.44 -9.86 -3.84
C GLU A 258 11.85 -9.48 -3.34
N LYS A 259 12.84 -9.62 -4.23
CA LYS A 259 14.26 -9.38 -3.90
C LYS A 259 14.54 -7.90 -3.65
N LEU A 260 14.04 -7.05 -4.54
CA LEU A 260 14.23 -5.60 -4.50
C LEU A 260 13.16 -4.94 -3.64
N GLU A 261 13.51 -3.83 -2.98
CA GLU A 261 12.58 -3.02 -2.19
C GLU A 261 11.50 -2.40 -3.08
N ARG A 262 11.92 -1.77 -4.18
CA ARG A 262 11.01 -1.07 -5.10
C ARG A 262 9.90 -1.96 -5.67
N SER A 263 10.24 -3.22 -5.98
CA SER A 263 9.26 -4.20 -6.46
C SER A 263 8.28 -4.63 -5.37
N PHE A 264 8.73 -4.70 -4.12
CA PHE A 264 7.83 -4.96 -2.99
C PHE A 264 6.94 -3.75 -2.69
N LEU A 265 7.51 -2.53 -2.69
CA LEU A 265 6.75 -1.29 -2.51
C LEU A 265 5.69 -1.11 -3.60
N ALA A 266 6.00 -1.38 -4.87
CA ALA A 266 5.02 -1.36 -5.95
C ALA A 266 3.79 -2.24 -5.70
N LEU A 267 3.97 -3.46 -5.18
CA LEU A 267 2.87 -4.33 -4.80
C LEU A 267 2.07 -3.78 -3.61
N ASN A 268 2.74 -3.11 -2.66
CA ASN A 268 2.08 -2.43 -1.55
C ASN A 268 1.28 -1.21 -2.02
N HIS A 269 1.81 -0.40 -2.94
CA HIS A 269 1.09 0.73 -3.55
C HIS A 269 -0.16 0.24 -4.27
N LEU A 270 -0.09 -0.86 -5.03
CA LEU A 270 -1.26 -1.45 -5.66
C LEU A 270 -2.31 -1.91 -4.64
N ALA A 271 -1.89 -2.58 -3.56
CA ALA A 271 -2.80 -2.98 -2.49
C ALA A 271 -3.44 -1.76 -1.79
N ALA A 272 -2.65 -0.71 -1.54
CA ALA A 272 -3.10 0.55 -0.95
C ALA A 272 -4.13 1.26 -1.84
N ALA A 273 -3.90 1.30 -3.15
CA ALA A 273 -4.83 1.82 -4.12
C ALA A 273 -6.16 1.06 -4.10
N ILE A 274 -6.11 -0.28 -4.13
CA ILE A 274 -7.31 -1.12 -4.05
C ILE A 274 -8.08 -0.87 -2.75
N ILE A 275 -7.38 -0.69 -1.62
CA ILE A 275 -8.01 -0.32 -0.34
C ILE A 275 -8.70 1.04 -0.43
N ALA A 276 -8.03 2.06 -0.99
CA ALA A 276 -8.59 3.41 -1.14
C ALA A 276 -9.84 3.40 -2.04
N TYR A 277 -9.76 2.75 -3.20
CA TYR A 277 -10.89 2.62 -4.11
C TYR A 277 -12.07 1.87 -3.46
N ARG A 278 -11.82 0.82 -2.66
CA ARG A 278 -12.90 0.10 -1.93
C ARG A 278 -13.63 0.94 -0.88
N LYS A 279 -13.05 2.07 -0.47
CA LYS A 279 -13.65 3.02 0.49
C LYS A 279 -14.49 4.08 -0.21
N VAL A 280 -14.47 4.12 -1.54
CA VAL A 280 -15.43 4.88 -2.35
C VAL A 280 -16.72 4.05 -2.48
N PRO A 281 -17.88 4.58 -2.06
CA PRO A 281 -19.14 3.88 -2.24
C PRO A 281 -19.51 3.81 -3.72
N LEU A 282 -19.39 2.63 -4.33
CA LEU A 282 -19.82 2.37 -5.71
C LEU A 282 -20.97 1.37 -5.79
N CYS A 283 -21.70 1.44 -6.91
CA CYS A 283 -22.73 0.48 -7.31
C CYS A 283 -22.15 -0.92 -7.57
N VAL A 284 -20.89 -1.01 -7.98
CA VAL A 284 -20.16 -2.27 -8.20
C VAL A 284 -18.95 -2.31 -7.28
N ASN A 285 -18.77 -3.43 -6.56
CA ASN A 285 -17.62 -3.59 -5.68
C ASN A 285 -16.36 -3.84 -6.52
N ILE A 286 -15.36 -2.98 -6.33
CA ILE A 286 -14.17 -2.88 -7.18
C ILE A 286 -13.33 -4.16 -7.14
N ILE A 287 -13.16 -4.77 -5.97
CA ILE A 287 -12.51 -6.08 -5.73
C ILE A 287 -13.07 -6.67 -4.41
N TYR A 288 -13.67 -7.88 -4.42
CA TYR A 288 -14.14 -8.54 -3.19
C TYR A 288 -13.08 -9.42 -2.57
N GLY A 289 -12.66 -9.15 -1.34
CA GLY A 289 -11.86 -10.08 -0.55
C GLY A 289 -11.74 -9.61 0.88
#